data_AF-A0A136MRA4-F1
#
_entry.id   AF-A0A136MRA4-F1
#
_cell.length_a   1.000
_cell.length_b   1.000
_cell.length_c   1.000
_cell.angle_alpha   90.00
_cell.angle_beta   90.00
_cell.angle_gamma   90.00
#
_symmetry.space_group_name_H-M   'P 1'
#
loop_
_entity.id
_entity.type
_entity.pdbx_description
1 polymer ?
#
loop_
_entity_poly.entity_id
_entity_poly.type
_entity_poly.pdbx_seq_one_letter_code
_entity_poly.pdbx_strand_id
1 'polypeptide(L)'
;MSGYQSLLCLTNPAHPGMRGSSSLITFTASVIQTVRERSPIECSGDLSIQINHRDADNAWIIGLYNPWGAERGDVYGTGSVLDPQSARHGVLRPKFEFSSAKVIHAWPEECKLEASEMHLEVTVGPGGTMILEIHPKV
;
A
#
# COMPACT_ATOMS: atom_id res chain seq x y z
N MET A 1 -6.67 -24.22 4.71
CA MET A 1 -5.78 -23.69 5.76
C MET A 1 -5.52 -22.23 5.43
N SER A 2 -6.17 -21.32 6.14
CA SER A 2 -6.10 -19.87 5.89
C SER A 2 -4.95 -19.29 6.71
N GLY A 3 -3.89 -18.85 6.03
CA GLY A 3 -2.77 -18.13 6.64
C GLY A 3 -2.93 -16.64 6.37
N TYR A 4 -3.32 -15.88 7.40
CA TYR A 4 -3.43 -14.43 7.35
C TYR A 4 -2.06 -13.74 7.47
N GLN A 5 -1.92 -12.67 6.68
CA GLN A 5 -1.21 -11.41 6.92
C GLN A 5 0.27 -11.42 7.33
N SER A 6 1.11 -10.93 6.41
CA SER A 6 2.32 -10.19 6.80
C SER A 6 2.05 -8.70 6.64
N LEU A 7 1.67 -8.05 7.74
CA LEU A 7 1.68 -6.60 7.87
C LEU A 7 3.15 -6.18 8.07
N LEU A 8 3.83 -5.77 7.00
CA LEU A 8 5.15 -5.15 7.09
C LEU A 8 4.98 -3.64 7.03
N CYS A 9 4.78 -3.03 8.21
CA CYS A 9 5.06 -1.61 8.37
C CYS A 9 6.58 -1.42 8.23
N LEU A 10 7.02 -1.02 7.04
CA LEU A 10 8.38 -0.56 6.80
C LEU A 10 8.54 0.83 7.43
N THR A 11 8.63 0.90 8.76
CA THR A 11 8.99 2.15 9.43
C THR A 11 10.43 2.49 9.09
N ASN A 12 10.61 3.64 8.46
CA ASN A 12 11.89 4.26 8.17
C ASN A 12 12.73 4.34 9.46
N PRO A 13 13.98 3.82 9.52
CA PRO A 13 14.77 3.78 10.76
C PRO A 13 15.28 5.14 11.25
N ALA A 14 14.75 6.25 10.74
CA ALA A 14 15.23 7.60 11.02
C ALA A 14 14.78 8.19 12.38
N HIS A 15 14.61 7.37 13.42
CA HIS A 15 14.47 7.88 14.79
C HIS A 15 15.85 8.02 15.44
N PRO A 16 16.32 9.26 15.76
CA PRO A 16 17.63 9.50 16.33
C PRO A 16 17.59 9.18 17.83
N GLY A 17 17.71 7.90 18.18
CA GLY A 17 17.67 7.49 19.59
C GLY A 17 17.96 6.02 19.87
N MET A 18 17.82 5.12 18.88
CA MET A 18 18.13 3.71 19.09
C MET A 18 19.56 3.39 18.65
N ARG A 19 20.46 3.18 19.62
CA ARG A 19 21.69 2.39 19.42
C ARG A 19 21.30 0.93 19.17
N GLY A 20 20.71 0.65 18.01
CA GLY A 20 20.44 -0.70 17.55
C GLY A 20 21.76 -1.41 17.22
N SER A 21 21.93 -2.63 17.72
CA SER A 21 23.03 -3.52 17.33
C SER A 21 23.14 -3.62 15.80
N SER A 22 24.34 -3.45 15.25
CA SER A 22 24.65 -3.58 13.81
C SER A 22 24.04 -4.85 13.18
N SER A 23 24.01 -5.96 13.93
CA SER A 23 23.42 -7.23 13.47
C SER A 23 21.91 -7.19 13.22
N LEU A 24 21.15 -6.40 14.00
CA LEU A 24 19.70 -6.26 13.82
C LEU A 24 19.38 -5.42 12.58
N ILE A 25 20.22 -4.43 12.27
CA ILE A 25 20.08 -3.60 11.08
C ILE A 25 20.30 -4.47 9.83
N THR A 26 21.37 -5.27 9.81
CA THR A 26 21.67 -6.18 8.68
C THR A 26 20.59 -7.25 8.50
N PHE A 27 20.11 -7.85 9.59
CA PHE A 27 19.03 -8.84 9.53
C PHE A 27 17.75 -8.23 8.95
N THR A 28 17.32 -7.07 9.46
CA THR A 28 16.11 -6.38 8.98
C THR A 28 16.23 -6.01 7.50
N ALA A 29 17.39 -5.49 7.08
CA ALA A 29 17.65 -5.18 5.66
C ALA A 29 17.54 -6.43 4.77
N SER A 30 18.06 -7.58 5.20
CA SER A 30 17.99 -8.84 4.45
C SER A 30 16.55 -9.37 4.31
N VAL A 31 15.74 -9.21 5.36
CA VAL A 31 14.33 -9.60 5.36
C VAL A 31 13.54 -8.70 4.40
N ILE A 32 13.74 -7.38 4.49
CA ILE A 32 13.10 -6.41 3.59
C ILE A 32 13.45 -6.71 2.13
N GLN A 33 14.73 -6.97 1.84
CA GLN A 33 15.17 -7.32 0.50
C GLN A 33 14.51 -8.60 0.00
N THR A 34 14.51 -9.66 0.82
CA THR A 34 13.86 -10.94 0.48
C THR A 34 12.37 -10.76 0.20
N VAL A 35 11.67 -9.96 1.00
CA VAL A 35 10.25 -9.67 0.80
C VAL A 35 10.03 -8.92 -0.51
N ARG A 36 10.86 -7.92 -0.84
CA ARG A 36 10.76 -7.19 -2.13
C ARG A 36 10.98 -8.10 -3.33
N GLU A 37 11.98 -8.98 -3.26
CA GLU A 37 12.29 -9.94 -4.31
C GLU A 37 11.15 -10.94 -4.52
N ARG A 38 10.58 -11.45 -3.43
CA ARG A 38 9.52 -12.47 -3.46
C ARG A 38 8.10 -11.89 -3.59
N SER A 39 7.92 -10.59 -3.38
CA SER A 39 6.61 -9.96 -3.54
C SER A 39 6.13 -10.12 -4.99
N PRO A 40 4.88 -10.54 -5.22
CA PRO A 40 4.31 -10.69 -6.55
C PRO A 40 4.05 -9.34 -7.23
N ILE A 41 4.04 -8.25 -6.45
CA ILE A 41 3.81 -6.89 -6.92
C ILE A 41 4.91 -6.02 -6.31
N GLU A 42 5.64 -5.33 -7.17
CA GLU A 42 6.55 -4.26 -6.75
C GLU A 42 5.76 -2.97 -6.53
N CYS A 43 6.11 -2.21 -5.50
CA CYS A 43 5.49 -0.93 -5.20
C CYS A 43 6.57 0.14 -5.06
N SER A 44 6.40 1.25 -5.77
CA SER A 44 7.22 2.46 -5.61
C SER A 44 6.35 3.64 -5.18
N GLY A 45 6.85 4.45 -4.24
CA GLY A 45 6.15 5.60 -3.66
C GLY A 45 6.08 5.52 -2.14
N ASP A 46 5.39 6.47 -1.54
CA ASP A 46 5.32 6.62 -0.07
C ASP A 46 4.05 6.00 0.54
N LEU A 47 3.24 5.31 -0.25
CA LEU A 47 2.03 4.65 0.24
C LEU A 47 2.37 3.42 1.09
N SER A 48 1.68 3.28 2.22
CA SER A 48 1.69 2.02 2.97
C SER A 48 0.84 1.00 2.21
N ILE A 49 1.37 -0.22 2.05
CA ILE A 49 0.75 -1.27 1.23
C ILE A 49 0.59 -2.58 2.01
N GLN A 50 -0.53 -3.26 1.76
CA GLN A 50 -0.75 -4.64 2.14
C GLN A 50 -1.14 -5.46 0.91
N ILE A 51 -0.55 -6.65 0.76
CA ILE A 51 -0.78 -7.54 -0.38
C ILE A 51 -1.31 -8.87 0.15
N ASN A 52 -2.46 -9.31 -0.34
CA ASN A 52 -3.03 -10.62 -0.02
C ASN A 52 -3.42 -11.36 -1.31
N HIS A 53 -3.37 -12.69 -1.27
CA HIS A 53 -3.87 -13.54 -2.35
C HIS A 53 -5.20 -14.17 -1.95
N ARG A 54 -6.13 -14.27 -2.89
CA ARG A 54 -7.42 -14.94 -2.72
C ARG A 54 -7.50 -16.13 -3.65
N ASP A 55 -7.38 -17.33 -3.08
CA ASP A 55 -7.34 -18.59 -3.84
C ASP A 55 -8.60 -18.86 -4.67
N ALA A 56 -9.78 -18.44 -4.18
CA ALA A 56 -11.07 -18.80 -4.75
C ALA A 56 -11.25 -18.40 -6.22
N ASP A 57 -10.63 -17.29 -6.63
CA ASP A 57 -10.67 -16.75 -7.99
C ASP A 57 -9.29 -16.25 -8.46
N ASN A 58 -8.22 -16.69 -7.78
CA ASN A 58 -6.83 -16.32 -8.06
C ASN A 58 -6.56 -14.80 -8.04
N ALA A 59 -7.37 -14.02 -7.32
CA ALA A 59 -7.23 -12.56 -7.27
C ALA A 59 -6.16 -12.12 -6.27
N TRP A 60 -5.48 -11.02 -6.56
CA TRP A 60 -4.64 -10.29 -5.61
C TRP A 60 -5.39 -9.10 -5.05
N ILE A 61 -5.47 -9.01 -3.71
CA ILE A 61 -6.13 -7.92 -2.99
C ILE A 61 -5.08 -7.00 -2.39
N ILE A 62 -5.06 -5.75 -2.86
CA ILE A 62 -4.06 -4.75 -2.48
C ILE A 62 -4.72 -3.65 -1.67
N GLY A 63 -4.34 -3.53 -0.40
CA GLY A 63 -4.71 -2.41 0.45
C GLY A 63 -3.64 -1.32 0.38
N LEU A 64 -4.06 -0.09 0.14
CA LEU A 64 -3.22 1.10 0.10
C LEU A 64 -3.72 2.08 1.15
N TYR A 65 -2.79 2.68 1.89
CA TYR A 65 -3.12 3.61 2.96
C TYR A 65 -2.25 4.86 2.88
N ASN A 66 -2.90 6.02 2.98
CA ASN A 66 -2.27 7.33 3.11
C ASN A 66 -2.51 7.86 4.54
N PRO A 67 -1.53 7.74 5.45
CA PRO A 67 -1.66 8.27 6.82
C PRO A 67 -1.61 9.80 6.93
N TRP A 68 -1.32 10.53 5.87
CA TRP A 68 -1.06 11.97 5.93
C TRP A 68 -2.30 12.81 5.62
N GLY A 69 -2.33 14.04 6.13
CA GLY A 69 -3.31 15.05 5.75
C GLY A 69 -4.72 14.86 6.31
N ALA A 70 -4.94 13.86 7.18
CA ALA A 70 -6.14 13.77 7.98
C ALA A 70 -5.83 14.23 9.40
N GLU A 71 -6.26 15.44 9.72
CA GLU A 71 -6.22 15.94 11.09
C GLU A 71 -7.60 15.80 11.73
N ARG A 72 -7.61 15.56 13.05
CA ARG A 72 -8.84 15.60 13.82
C ARG A 72 -9.33 17.04 13.83
N GLY A 73 -10.25 17.36 12.93
CA GLY A 73 -10.93 18.64 12.90
C GLY A 73 -11.93 18.70 14.03
N ASP A 74 -11.86 19.74 14.86
CA ASP A 74 -12.95 20.11 15.76
C ASP A 74 -14.04 20.85 14.97
N VAL A 75 -14.62 20.18 13.97
CA VAL A 75 -15.80 20.70 13.27
C VAL A 75 -17.01 20.09 13.94
N TYR A 76 -17.36 20.60 15.13
CA TYR A 76 -18.68 20.42 15.75
C TYR A 76 -19.28 18.99 15.63
N GLY A 77 -18.45 17.95 15.82
CA GLY A 77 -18.87 16.54 15.76
C GLY A 77 -19.12 15.92 14.36
N THR A 78 -18.56 16.45 13.27
CA THR A 78 -18.94 16.04 11.90
C THR A 78 -17.86 15.51 10.94
N GLY A 79 -16.56 15.50 11.25
CA GLY A 79 -15.59 14.81 10.38
C GLY A 79 -14.12 15.22 10.52
N SER A 80 -13.26 14.60 9.71
CA SER A 80 -11.83 14.93 9.57
C SER A 80 -11.63 16.12 8.63
N VAL A 81 -10.68 16.99 8.93
CA VAL A 81 -10.21 17.99 7.96
C VAL A 81 -9.17 17.31 7.09
N LEU A 82 -9.40 17.35 5.78
CA LEU A 82 -8.57 16.71 4.77
C LEU A 82 -7.76 17.78 4.05
N ASP A 83 -6.43 17.72 4.14
CA ASP A 83 -5.53 18.55 3.35
C ASP A 83 -5.34 17.93 1.95
N PRO A 84 -5.90 18.52 0.87
CA PRO A 84 -5.79 17.93 -0.47
C PRO A 84 -4.34 17.86 -0.99
N GLN A 85 -3.43 18.71 -0.48
CA GLN A 85 -2.01 18.68 -0.86
C GLN A 85 -1.28 17.47 -0.29
N SER A 86 -1.89 16.78 0.68
CA SER A 86 -1.37 15.57 1.30
C SER A 86 -1.76 14.28 0.55
N ALA A 87 -2.36 14.37 -0.63
CA ALA A 87 -2.52 13.22 -1.52
C ALA A 87 -1.16 12.55 -1.79
N ARG A 88 -1.18 11.21 -1.90
CA ARG A 88 0.03 10.42 -2.16
C ARG A 88 -0.17 9.55 -3.37
N HIS A 89 0.89 9.50 -4.17
CA HIS A 89 0.94 8.71 -5.38
C HIS A 89 1.81 7.47 -5.15
N GLY A 90 1.45 6.39 -5.82
CA GLY A 90 2.25 5.18 -5.90
C GLY A 90 2.10 4.49 -7.24
N VAL A 91 3.07 3.66 -7.58
CA VAL A 91 3.03 2.82 -8.78
C VAL A 91 3.19 1.37 -8.35
N LEU A 92 2.21 0.54 -8.73
CA LEU A 92 2.22 -0.89 -8.54
C LEU A 92 2.63 -1.56 -9.86
N ARG A 93 3.61 -2.45 -9.79
CA ARG A 93 4.12 -3.24 -10.92
C ARG A 93 3.97 -4.72 -10.60
N PRO A 94 2.85 -5.35 -11.00
CA PRO A 94 2.71 -6.80 -10.92
C PRO A 94 3.84 -7.50 -11.69
N LYS A 95 4.44 -8.54 -11.12
CA LYS A 95 5.45 -9.40 -11.79
C LYS A 95 4.79 -10.49 -12.65
N PHE A 96 3.55 -10.27 -13.05
CA PHE A 96 2.71 -11.17 -13.82
C PHE A 96 1.81 -10.33 -14.74
N GLU A 97 1.40 -10.91 -15.87
CA GLU A 97 0.36 -10.29 -16.70
C GLU A 97 -0.98 -10.35 -15.97
N PHE A 98 -1.74 -9.25 -16.00
CA PHE A 98 -3.08 -9.19 -15.42
C PHE A 98 -4.13 -8.96 -16.50
N SER A 99 -5.30 -9.54 -16.30
CA SER A 99 -6.47 -9.39 -17.18
C SER A 99 -7.36 -8.22 -16.77
N SER A 100 -7.38 -7.90 -15.48
CA SER A 100 -8.12 -6.74 -14.95
C SER A 100 -7.55 -6.23 -13.63
N ALA A 101 -7.78 -4.96 -13.35
CA ALA A 101 -7.56 -4.32 -12.07
C ALA A 101 -8.75 -3.40 -11.78
N LYS A 102 -9.34 -3.52 -10.59
CA LYS A 102 -10.50 -2.69 -10.19
C LYS A 102 -10.37 -2.18 -8.77
N VAL A 103 -10.94 -1.00 -8.54
CA VAL A 103 -11.12 -0.43 -7.20
C VAL A 103 -12.36 -1.09 -6.59
N ILE A 104 -12.20 -1.77 -5.45
CA ILE A 104 -13.34 -2.32 -4.68
C ILE A 104 -13.71 -1.45 -3.48
N HIS A 105 -12.77 -0.62 -3.03
CA HIS A 105 -13.02 0.40 -2.01
C HIS A 105 -12.08 1.59 -2.24
N ALA A 106 -12.60 2.80 -2.03
CA ALA A 106 -11.79 4.01 -2.04
C ALA A 106 -12.43 5.06 -1.13
N TRP A 107 -11.59 5.69 -0.31
CA TRP A 107 -11.90 6.88 0.46
C TRP A 107 -10.62 7.69 0.66
N PRO A 108 -10.64 9.02 0.59
CA PRO A 108 -11.76 9.88 0.20
C PRO A 108 -12.03 9.85 -1.33
N GLU A 109 -12.95 10.69 -1.83
CA GLU A 109 -13.39 10.69 -3.24
C GLU A 109 -12.26 10.98 -4.25
N GLU A 110 -11.19 11.63 -3.81
CA GLU A 110 -10.04 12.00 -4.64
C GLU A 110 -9.11 10.82 -4.97
N CYS A 111 -9.40 9.64 -4.45
CA CYS A 111 -8.70 8.40 -4.76
C CYS A 111 -8.87 8.00 -6.23
N LYS A 112 -7.76 7.73 -6.93
CA LYS A 112 -7.75 7.42 -8.37
C LYS A 112 -6.90 6.20 -8.69
N LEU A 113 -7.38 5.40 -9.65
CA LEU A 113 -6.64 4.31 -10.27
C LEU A 113 -6.55 4.58 -11.77
N GLU A 114 -5.33 4.61 -12.30
CA GLU A 114 -5.05 4.65 -13.72
C GLU A 114 -4.26 3.38 -14.09
N ALA A 115 -4.80 2.59 -15.00
CA ALA A 115 -4.20 1.32 -15.40
C ALA A 115 -3.54 1.46 -16.77
N SER A 116 -2.29 1.01 -16.87
CA SER A 116 -1.61 0.74 -18.13
C SER A 116 -1.52 -0.79 -18.35
N GLU A 117 -0.99 -1.22 -19.50
CA GLU A 117 -0.74 -2.65 -19.75
C GLU A 117 0.32 -3.26 -18.82
N MET A 118 1.21 -2.44 -18.25
CA MET A 118 2.39 -2.91 -17.50
C MET A 118 2.39 -2.51 -16.02
N HIS A 119 1.62 -1.49 -15.64
CA HIS A 119 1.62 -0.96 -14.28
C HIS A 119 0.30 -0.29 -13.92
N LEU A 120 0.08 -0.13 -12.61
CA LEU A 120 -1.07 0.58 -12.06
C LEU A 120 -0.57 1.82 -11.32
N GLU A 121 -1.07 2.97 -11.70
CA GLU A 121 -0.83 4.24 -11.01
C GLU A 121 -1.99 4.50 -10.06
N VAL A 122 -1.65 4.76 -8.80
CA VAL A 122 -2.61 4.95 -7.73
C VAL A 122 -2.39 6.29 -7.07
N THR A 123 -3.47 6.99 -6.81
CA THR A 123 -3.48 8.18 -5.95
C THR A 123 -4.43 7.92 -4.80
N VAL A 124 -3.95 8.06 -3.57
CA VAL A 124 -4.76 7.94 -2.35
C VAL A 124 -4.85 9.30 -1.69
N GLY A 125 -6.07 9.78 -1.49
CA GLY A 125 -6.33 11.05 -0.83
C GLY A 125 -5.90 11.06 0.65
N PRO A 126 -5.91 12.22 1.31
CA PRO A 126 -5.46 12.38 2.69
C PRO A 126 -6.24 11.51 3.68
N GLY A 127 -5.54 10.88 4.63
CA GLY A 127 -6.09 9.88 5.57
C GLY A 127 -6.66 8.62 4.89
N GLY A 128 -6.52 8.55 3.57
CA GLY A 128 -7.33 7.70 2.72
C GLY A 128 -6.93 6.24 2.74
N THR A 129 -7.87 5.41 2.30
CA THR A 129 -7.63 4.01 1.97
C THR A 129 -8.12 3.72 0.56
N MET A 130 -7.42 2.83 -0.12
CA MET A 130 -7.87 2.27 -1.38
C MET A 130 -7.64 0.76 -1.34
N ILE A 131 -8.62 -0.02 -1.78
CA ILE A 131 -8.50 -1.46 -1.93
C ILE A 131 -8.70 -1.80 -3.40
N LEU A 132 -7.69 -2.45 -3.97
CA LEU A 132 -7.69 -2.95 -5.34
C LEU A 132 -7.86 -4.46 -5.36
N GLU A 133 -8.51 -4.93 -6.41
CA GLU A 133 -8.56 -6.33 -6.79
C GLU A 133 -7.94 -6.47 -8.18
N ILE A 134 -6.89 -7.30 -8.30
CA ILE A 134 -6.15 -7.54 -9.53
C ILE A 134 -6.29 -9.01 -9.90
N HIS A 135 -6.76 -9.29 -11.11
CA HIS A 135 -6.88 -10.65 -11.63
C HIS A 135 -5.72 -10.95 -12.58
N PRO A 136 -4.90 -11.98 -12.32
CA PRO A 136 -3.91 -12.45 -13.27
C PRO A 136 -4.56 -12.85 -14.60
N LYS A 137 -3.76 -12.82 -15.66
CA LYS A 137 -4.12 -13.43 -16.95
C LYS A 137 -3.74 -14.90 -16.87
N VAL A 138 -4.73 -15.78 -17.08
CA VAL A 138 -4.56 -17.25 -17.06
C VAL A 138 -4.22 -17.76 -18.44
#